data_AF-A0A9E4H4X7-F1
#
_entry.id   AF-A0A9E4H4X7-F1
#
_cell.length_a   1.000
_cell.length_b   1.000
_cell.length_c   1.000
_cell.angle_alpha   90.00
_cell.angle_beta   90.00
_cell.angle_gamma   90.00
#
_symmetry.space_group_name_H-M   'P 1'
#
loop_
_entity.id
_entity.type
_entity.pdbx_description
1 polymer ?
#
loop_
_entity_poly.entity_id
_entity_poly.type
_entity_poly.pdbx_seq_one_letter_code
_entity_poly.pdbx_strand_id
1 'polypeptide(L)'
;MKKYILFLLVGAIAMACGPDGDDGPDPVENEPHVIDLPSYFGPLVQPLDNEATVKGVELGRFLFFEQKLSADNTLSCAGCHLPAAGFADPNPTSTGIDGIDGTRNAMAIINLAYRSNGFFWDGRSATLEIQAEEPVPNPIEMHQEWPEALSKLRNDPLYPPMFKSAFGDTAITVDRVTKAIAQFERTLISGNSKFDRFLRGEVELTPSEIRGFDTFENETSDCFHCHGTYATAFQFTDNAFHNNGLDSVWPPSDPGLNAITGDPNDLGLFHTPTLRNIEFTGPYMHDGRFETLEEVIEFYNMGGHPSPTIDPNMKAAGVGRNWTQQQKDDLIAFLKTLSDPEFINDPDHSDPH
;
A
#
# COMPACT_ATOMS: atom_id res chain seq x y z
N MET A 1 17.63 -60.11 79.07
CA MET A 1 16.23 -59.94 78.62
C MET A 1 16.12 -58.60 77.92
N LYS A 2 15.63 -58.57 76.66
CA LYS A 2 14.78 -57.53 76.03
C LYS A 2 15.16 -56.05 76.33
N LYS A 3 15.54 -55.18 75.38
CA LYS A 3 14.97 -54.89 74.06
C LYS A 3 15.93 -53.96 73.29
N TYR A 4 16.00 -54.13 71.98
CA TYR A 4 16.58 -53.18 71.03
C TYR A 4 15.70 -51.94 70.93
N ILE A 5 16.30 -50.74 70.96
CA ILE A 5 15.65 -49.49 70.52
C ILE A 5 16.54 -48.90 69.43
N LEU A 6 16.00 -48.96 68.22
CA LEU A 6 16.51 -48.39 66.98
C LEU A 6 16.07 -46.92 66.95
N PHE A 7 17.00 -45.98 66.98
CA PHE A 7 16.70 -44.57 66.66
C PHE A 7 17.14 -44.29 65.23
N LEU A 8 16.14 -44.11 64.37
CA LEU A 8 16.26 -43.63 63.00
C LEU A 8 16.65 -42.14 63.01
N LEU A 9 17.85 -41.83 62.54
CA LEU A 9 18.28 -40.47 62.23
C LEU A 9 17.78 -40.14 60.82
N VAL A 10 16.74 -39.32 60.72
CA VAL A 10 16.27 -38.77 59.44
C VAL A 10 17.21 -37.64 59.05
N GLY A 11 18.13 -37.91 58.13
CA GLY A 11 18.93 -36.88 57.46
C GLY A 11 18.10 -36.18 56.39
N ALA A 12 17.86 -34.88 56.56
CA ALA A 12 17.29 -34.05 55.52
C ALA A 12 18.35 -33.83 54.43
N ILE A 13 18.15 -34.47 53.26
CA ILE A 13 18.88 -34.13 52.03
C ILE A 13 18.07 -33.02 51.36
N ALA A 14 18.55 -31.79 51.45
CA ALA A 14 18.09 -30.72 50.57
C ALA A 14 18.66 -30.97 49.18
N MET A 15 17.86 -31.55 48.29
CA MET A 15 18.11 -31.45 46.85
C MET A 15 17.81 -30.01 46.43
N ALA A 16 18.87 -29.25 46.19
CA ALA A 16 18.78 -28.03 45.41
C ALA A 16 18.52 -28.44 43.95
N CYS A 17 17.27 -28.34 43.50
CA CYS A 17 16.99 -28.24 42.07
C CYS A 17 17.48 -26.86 41.63
N GLY A 18 18.59 -26.81 40.90
CA GLY A 18 18.85 -25.66 40.02
C GLY A 18 17.79 -25.64 38.92
N PRO A 19 17.43 -24.47 38.37
CA PRO A 19 16.67 -24.46 37.14
C PRO A 19 17.59 -25.02 36.06
N ASP A 20 17.28 -26.23 35.60
CA ASP A 20 17.85 -26.76 34.37
C ASP A 20 17.43 -25.80 33.26
N GLY A 21 18.41 -25.03 32.78
CA GLY A 21 18.28 -24.20 31.59
C GLY A 21 18.14 -25.11 30.38
N ASP A 22 16.89 -25.44 30.08
CA ASP A 22 16.45 -25.88 28.77
C ASP A 22 15.48 -24.82 28.22
N ASP A 23 16.01 -23.61 28.07
CA ASP A 23 15.37 -22.59 27.23
C ASP A 23 15.66 -22.97 25.77
N GLY A 24 15.05 -24.06 25.30
CA GLY A 24 14.73 -24.14 23.88
C GLY A 24 14.01 -22.85 23.49
N PRO A 25 14.21 -22.31 22.28
CA PRO A 25 13.50 -21.09 21.90
C PRO A 25 12.01 -21.32 22.12
N ASP A 26 11.39 -20.50 22.98
CA ASP A 26 9.94 -20.45 23.09
C ASP A 26 9.41 -20.40 21.65
N PRO A 27 8.46 -21.28 21.28
CA PRO A 27 7.89 -21.23 19.94
C PRO A 27 7.42 -19.80 19.72
N VAL A 28 7.92 -19.16 18.66
CA VAL A 28 7.52 -17.80 18.32
C VAL A 28 6.00 -17.81 18.26
N GLU A 29 5.35 -17.16 19.21
CA GLU A 29 3.91 -16.88 19.16
C GLU A 29 3.68 -15.82 18.08
N ASN A 30 3.99 -16.18 16.83
CA ASN A 30 3.72 -15.37 15.65
C ASN A 30 2.30 -15.66 15.22
N GLU A 31 1.35 -15.18 16.02
CA GLU A 31 -0.06 -15.32 15.74
C GLU A 31 -0.37 -14.70 14.36
N PRO A 32 -1.06 -15.42 13.47
CA PRO A 32 -1.51 -14.86 12.20
C PRO A 32 -2.33 -13.59 12.44
N HIS A 33 -2.02 -12.53 11.70
CA HIS A 33 -2.82 -11.32 11.74
C HIS A 33 -4.07 -11.51 10.87
N VAL A 34 -5.24 -11.40 11.49
CA VAL A 34 -6.52 -11.48 10.76
C VAL A 34 -6.83 -10.12 10.15
N ILE A 35 -6.73 -10.03 8.82
CA ILE A 35 -7.14 -8.84 8.07
C ILE A 35 -8.66 -8.94 7.86
N ASP A 36 -9.43 -8.02 8.44
CA ASP A 36 -10.87 -7.96 8.24
C ASP A 36 -11.19 -7.43 6.83
N LEU A 37 -12.02 -8.16 6.10
CA LEU A 37 -12.30 -7.90 4.69
C LEU A 37 -13.80 -7.87 4.47
N PRO A 38 -14.33 -6.86 3.75
CA PRO A 38 -15.71 -6.90 3.30
C PRO A 38 -16.01 -8.19 2.54
N SER A 39 -17.17 -8.79 2.78
CA SER A 39 -17.53 -10.13 2.25
C SER A 39 -17.59 -10.22 0.72
N TYR A 40 -17.66 -9.08 0.03
CA TYR A 40 -17.66 -8.97 -1.43
C TYR A 40 -16.28 -8.69 -2.03
N PHE A 41 -15.24 -8.50 -1.21
CA PHE A 41 -13.87 -8.51 -1.70
C PHE A 41 -13.45 -9.93 -2.10
N GLY A 42 -12.52 -10.01 -3.04
CA GLY A 42 -11.91 -11.29 -3.40
C GLY A 42 -11.15 -11.92 -2.23
N PRO A 43 -10.79 -13.22 -2.33
CA PRO A 43 -9.91 -13.82 -1.33
C PRO A 43 -8.53 -13.15 -1.36
N LEU A 44 -7.97 -12.90 -0.18
CA LEU A 44 -6.62 -12.40 -0.06
C LEU A 44 -5.61 -13.54 -0.19
N VAL A 45 -4.63 -13.38 -1.07
CA VAL A 45 -3.50 -14.32 -1.22
C VAL A 45 -2.25 -13.63 -0.69
N GLN A 46 -1.70 -14.16 0.39
CA GLN A 46 -0.46 -13.66 0.98
C GLN A 46 0.74 -14.50 0.51
N PRO A 47 1.95 -13.92 0.38
CA PRO A 47 3.15 -14.68 0.08
C PRO A 47 3.44 -15.69 1.20
N LEU A 48 3.68 -16.96 0.83
CA LEU A 48 3.93 -18.05 1.79
C LEU A 48 5.17 -17.80 2.67
N ASP A 49 6.11 -17.00 2.19
CA ASP A 49 7.35 -16.65 2.88
C ASP A 49 7.27 -15.30 3.62
N ASN A 50 6.12 -14.62 3.59
CA ASN A 50 5.86 -13.38 4.34
C ASN A 50 4.37 -13.15 4.65
N GLU A 51 3.71 -14.15 5.24
CA GLU A 51 2.35 -13.98 5.77
C GLU A 51 2.32 -12.95 6.92
N ALA A 52 1.26 -12.16 6.99
CA ALA A 52 1.06 -11.15 8.01
C ALA A 52 0.85 -11.80 9.39
N THR A 53 1.65 -11.35 10.35
CA THR A 53 1.58 -11.77 11.75
C THR A 53 1.38 -10.55 12.64
N VAL A 54 0.77 -10.72 13.81
CA VAL A 54 0.51 -9.58 14.71
C VAL A 54 1.79 -8.81 15.01
N LYS A 55 2.89 -9.52 15.26
CA LYS A 55 4.19 -8.91 15.57
C LYS A 55 4.95 -8.39 14.35
N GLY A 56 4.82 -9.03 13.19
CA GLY A 56 5.39 -8.52 11.96
C GLY A 56 4.69 -7.25 11.46
N VAL A 57 3.36 -7.17 11.56
CA VAL A 57 2.57 -5.96 11.26
C VAL A 57 2.93 -4.83 12.22
N GLU A 58 3.02 -5.11 13.53
CA GLU A 58 3.43 -4.12 14.54
C GLU A 58 4.82 -3.56 14.22
N LEU A 59 5.81 -4.42 13.95
CA LEU A 59 7.15 -4.00 13.55
C LEU A 59 7.13 -3.21 12.23
N GLY A 60 6.35 -3.66 11.25
CA GLY A 60 6.18 -2.98 9.96
C GLY A 60 5.65 -1.56 10.12
N ARG A 61 4.67 -1.37 10.99
CA ARG A 61 4.13 -0.04 11.32
C ARG A 61 5.22 0.85 11.89
N PHE A 62 5.98 0.40 12.88
CA PHE A 62 7.08 1.20 13.44
C PHE A 62 8.13 1.58 12.38
N LEU A 63 8.46 0.67 11.47
CA LEU A 63 9.43 0.90 10.38
C LEU A 63 8.90 1.84 9.29
N PHE A 64 7.61 1.78 8.95
CA PHE A 64 6.99 2.68 7.97
C PHE A 64 7.09 4.16 8.39
N PHE A 65 7.03 4.43 9.69
CA PHE A 65 7.19 5.76 10.27
C PHE A 65 8.64 6.06 10.71
N GLU A 66 9.60 5.15 10.53
CA GLU A 66 10.96 5.30 11.05
C GLU A 66 11.83 6.21 10.16
N GLN A 67 12.21 7.35 10.72
CA GLN A 67 13.08 8.32 10.03
C GLN A 67 14.53 7.86 9.93
N LYS A 68 15.03 6.97 10.80
CA LYS A 68 16.40 6.42 10.76
C LYS A 68 16.72 5.67 9.46
N LEU A 69 15.71 5.32 8.68
CA LEU A 69 15.87 4.75 7.34
C LEU A 69 16.38 5.78 6.32
N SER A 70 16.29 7.09 6.58
CA SER A 70 16.88 8.13 5.72
C SER A 70 18.30 8.52 6.16
N ALA A 71 19.05 9.18 5.28
CA ALA A 71 20.44 9.56 5.55
C ALA A 71 20.57 10.46 6.78
N ASP A 72 19.74 11.50 6.83
CA ASP A 72 19.76 12.57 7.81
C ASP A 72 18.78 12.37 8.99
N ASN A 73 18.03 11.27 8.99
CA ASN A 73 16.99 10.94 9.95
C ASN A 73 15.79 11.91 9.95
N THR A 74 15.39 12.43 8.79
CA THR A 74 14.24 13.35 8.69
C THR A 74 13.06 12.79 7.88
N LEU A 75 13.30 11.82 6.99
CA LEU A 75 12.28 11.24 6.12
C LEU A 75 12.01 9.77 6.47
N SER A 76 10.73 9.40 6.52
CA SER A 76 10.22 8.03 6.61
C SER A 76 9.28 7.77 5.44
N CYS A 77 8.79 6.53 5.27
CA CYS A 77 7.82 6.20 4.22
C CYS A 77 6.57 7.09 4.33
N ALA A 78 6.10 7.30 5.58
CA ALA A 78 4.97 8.16 5.88
C ALA A 78 5.19 9.65 5.53
N GLY A 79 6.43 10.10 5.31
CA GLY A 79 6.71 11.46 4.88
C GLY A 79 6.25 11.77 3.45
N CYS A 80 6.22 10.75 2.58
CA CYS A 80 5.66 10.84 1.22
C CYS A 80 4.30 10.15 1.10
N HIS A 81 4.02 9.15 1.95
CA HIS A 81 2.78 8.39 1.96
C HIS A 81 1.94 8.74 3.21
N LEU A 82 1.28 9.90 3.19
CA LEU A 82 0.59 10.44 4.37
C LEU A 82 -0.74 9.71 4.63
N PRO A 83 -1.01 9.17 5.84
CA PRO A 83 -2.27 8.48 6.14
C PRO A 83 -3.52 9.33 5.82
N ALA A 84 -3.48 10.63 6.17
CA ALA A 84 -4.57 11.57 5.92
C ALA A 84 -4.85 11.84 4.43
N ALA A 85 -3.89 11.54 3.54
CA ALA A 85 -4.02 11.67 2.09
C ALA A 85 -4.18 10.29 1.41
N GLY A 86 -4.74 9.30 2.12
CA GLY A 86 -4.89 7.94 1.60
C GLY A 86 -3.55 7.25 1.33
N PHE A 87 -2.52 7.60 2.11
CA PHE A 87 -1.13 7.16 1.90
C PHE A 87 -0.55 7.54 0.53
N ALA A 88 -1.00 8.66 -0.05
CA ALA A 88 -0.37 9.32 -1.18
C ALA A 88 0.39 10.57 -0.72
N ASP A 89 1.10 11.22 -1.65
CA ASP A 89 1.65 12.57 -1.44
C ASP A 89 0.66 13.62 -1.95
N PRO A 90 0.27 14.62 -1.14
CA PRO A 90 -0.59 15.72 -1.56
C PRO A 90 0.11 16.73 -2.49
N ASN A 91 1.39 16.53 -2.81
CA ASN A 91 2.14 17.29 -3.80
C ASN A 91 2.22 16.54 -5.15
N PRO A 92 2.42 17.25 -6.28
CA PRO A 92 2.58 16.61 -7.59
C PRO A 92 3.70 15.57 -7.64
N THR A 93 4.79 15.83 -6.94
CA THR A 93 5.93 14.94 -6.76
C THR A 93 6.46 15.08 -5.34
N SER A 94 6.97 13.99 -4.78
CA SER A 94 7.61 14.03 -3.45
C SER A 94 8.99 14.65 -3.49
N THR A 95 9.37 15.34 -2.42
CA THR A 95 10.71 15.91 -2.25
C THR A 95 11.53 15.05 -1.30
N GLY A 96 12.70 14.58 -1.74
CA GLY A 96 13.63 13.82 -0.90
C GLY A 96 14.41 14.68 0.10
N ILE A 97 15.26 14.03 0.91
CA ILE A 97 15.99 14.71 2.00
C ILE A 97 16.95 15.81 1.52
N ASP A 98 17.43 15.72 0.29
CA ASP A 98 18.32 16.71 -0.32
C ASP A 98 17.58 17.87 -1.00
N GLY A 99 16.25 17.94 -0.85
CA GLY A 99 15.42 18.96 -1.49
C GLY A 99 15.25 18.75 -3.00
N ILE A 100 15.47 17.52 -3.48
CA ILE A 100 15.30 17.15 -4.89
C ILE A 100 13.91 16.57 -5.06
N ASP A 101 13.14 17.13 -5.99
CA ASP A 101 11.83 16.61 -6.35
C ASP A 101 11.95 15.34 -7.20
N GLY A 102 11.03 14.41 -6.95
CA GLY A 102 10.82 13.21 -7.74
C GLY A 102 10.34 13.52 -9.17
N THR A 103 10.14 12.46 -9.94
CA THR A 103 9.64 12.56 -11.33
C THR A 103 8.20 12.11 -11.48
N ARG A 104 7.61 11.54 -10.42
CA ARG A 104 6.25 11.01 -10.38
C ARG A 104 5.58 11.33 -9.05
N ASN A 105 4.25 11.39 -9.06
CA ASN A 105 3.44 11.44 -7.85
C ASN A 105 3.60 10.12 -7.06
N ALA A 106 3.71 10.21 -5.73
CA ALA A 106 3.76 9.02 -4.90
C ALA A 106 2.37 8.37 -4.83
N MET A 107 2.29 7.13 -5.33
CA MET A 107 1.03 6.38 -5.38
C MET A 107 0.42 6.20 -3.99
N ALA A 108 -0.90 6.23 -3.92
CA ALA A 108 -1.63 5.80 -2.73
C ALA A 108 -1.30 4.34 -2.36
N ILE A 109 -1.07 4.09 -1.07
CA ILE A 109 -0.90 2.73 -0.51
C ILE A 109 -2.23 2.29 0.09
N ILE A 110 -3.10 1.77 -0.77
CA ILE A 110 -4.45 1.33 -0.40
C ILE A 110 -4.69 -0.03 -1.02
N ASN A 111 -5.12 -1.01 -0.21
CA ASN A 111 -5.51 -2.34 -0.65
C ASN A 111 -4.42 -3.06 -1.47
N LEU A 112 -3.13 -2.73 -1.27
CA LEU A 112 -2.02 -3.32 -2.04
C LEU A 112 -1.89 -4.83 -1.86
N ALA A 113 -2.54 -5.38 -0.83
CA ALA A 113 -2.71 -6.81 -0.64
C ALA A 113 -3.44 -7.50 -1.82
N TYR A 114 -4.24 -6.76 -2.60
CA TYR A 114 -4.90 -7.23 -3.83
C TYR A 114 -4.11 -6.94 -5.11
N ARG A 115 -2.96 -6.27 -5.01
CA ARG A 115 -2.13 -5.95 -6.16
C ARG A 115 -1.45 -7.21 -6.68
N SER A 116 -1.61 -7.48 -7.97
CA SER A 116 -1.21 -8.77 -8.57
C SER A 116 -0.19 -8.65 -9.71
N ASN A 117 0.16 -7.44 -10.15
CA ASN A 117 0.96 -7.24 -11.34
C ASN A 117 1.90 -6.03 -11.23
N GLY A 118 3.08 -6.28 -10.65
CA GLY A 118 4.14 -5.30 -10.48
C GLY A 118 3.78 -4.16 -9.52
N PHE A 119 4.79 -3.44 -9.04
CA PHE A 119 4.71 -2.28 -8.14
C PHE A 119 5.38 -1.06 -8.78
N PHE A 120 5.10 0.13 -8.26
CA PHE A 120 5.29 1.43 -8.91
C PHE A 120 4.39 1.68 -10.13
N TRP A 121 4.44 2.90 -10.66
CA TRP A 121 3.69 3.30 -11.86
C TRP A 121 4.11 2.52 -13.12
N ASP A 122 5.37 2.09 -13.22
CA ASP A 122 5.94 1.36 -14.37
C ASP A 122 6.10 -0.14 -14.13
N GLY A 123 5.70 -0.64 -12.96
CA GLY A 123 5.70 -2.08 -12.67
C GLY A 123 7.08 -2.68 -12.41
N ARG A 124 8.13 -1.85 -12.23
CA ARG A 124 9.51 -2.34 -12.17
C ARG A 124 9.84 -3.28 -11.00
N SER A 125 9.05 -3.22 -9.93
CA SER A 125 9.22 -4.12 -8.79
C SER A 125 8.17 -5.24 -8.81
N ALA A 126 8.60 -6.49 -8.61
CA ALA A 126 7.72 -7.66 -8.70
C ALA A 126 6.87 -7.88 -7.43
N THR A 127 7.33 -7.41 -6.28
CA THR A 127 6.69 -7.66 -4.97
C THR A 127 6.77 -6.42 -4.11
N LEU A 128 5.91 -6.36 -3.09
CA LEU A 128 5.89 -5.24 -2.15
C LEU A 128 7.18 -5.19 -1.31
N GLU A 129 7.73 -6.35 -0.96
CA GLU A 129 9.01 -6.48 -0.28
C GLU A 129 10.15 -5.86 -1.09
N ILE A 130 10.24 -6.19 -2.39
CA ILE A 130 11.26 -5.61 -3.28
C ILE A 130 11.01 -4.12 -3.49
N GLN A 131 9.74 -3.70 -3.58
CA GLN A 131 9.39 -2.28 -3.72
C GLN A 131 9.90 -1.48 -2.50
N ALA A 132 9.71 -1.99 -1.29
CA ALA A 132 10.17 -1.35 -0.06
C ALA A 132 11.71 -1.29 0.09
N GLU A 133 12.47 -2.04 -0.73
CA GLU A 133 13.94 -1.95 -0.75
C GLU A 133 14.47 -0.70 -1.46
N GLU A 134 13.71 -0.16 -2.42
CA GLU A 134 14.19 0.87 -3.36
C GLU A 134 14.26 2.31 -2.78
N PRO A 135 13.28 2.79 -1.98
CA PRO A 135 13.28 4.18 -1.50
C PRO A 135 14.49 4.56 -0.64
N VAL A 136 14.95 3.61 0.19
CA VAL A 136 16.05 3.82 1.15
C VAL A 136 17.33 4.30 0.47
N PRO A 137 17.90 3.59 -0.54
CA PRO A 137 19.09 4.03 -1.25
C PRO A 137 18.86 5.09 -2.33
N ASN A 138 17.62 5.42 -2.68
CA ASN A 138 17.36 6.34 -3.78
C ASN A 138 17.86 7.77 -3.44
N PRO A 139 18.79 8.36 -4.24
CA PRO A 139 19.38 9.67 -3.95
C PRO A 139 18.41 10.85 -4.08
N ILE A 140 17.24 10.68 -4.68
CA ILE A 140 16.20 11.72 -4.73
C ILE A 140 15.08 11.48 -3.71
N GLU A 141 15.18 10.43 -2.88
CA GLU A 141 14.22 10.10 -1.83
C GLU A 141 14.92 10.10 -0.45
N MET A 142 15.30 8.93 0.08
CA MET A 142 15.83 8.79 1.44
C MET A 142 17.38 8.81 1.50
N HIS A 143 18.06 8.60 0.36
CA HIS A 143 19.51 8.70 0.15
C HIS A 143 20.38 8.02 1.23
N GLN A 144 19.98 6.84 1.68
CA GLN A 144 20.64 6.06 2.72
C GLN A 144 21.17 4.73 2.19
N GLU A 145 22.38 4.39 2.59
CA GLU A 145 22.92 3.06 2.34
C GLU A 145 22.33 2.05 3.34
N TRP A 146 21.90 0.90 2.85
CA TRP A 146 21.28 -0.13 3.69
C TRP A 146 22.15 -0.56 4.89
N PRO A 147 23.48 -0.79 4.78
CA PRO A 147 24.31 -1.15 5.93
C PRO A 147 24.26 -0.12 7.07
N GLU A 148 24.20 1.15 6.73
CA GLU A 148 24.13 2.29 7.65
C GLU A 148 22.74 2.40 8.29
N ALA A 149 21.65 2.28 7.52
CA ALA A 149 20.29 2.16 8.06
C ALA A 149 20.18 1.00 9.06
N LEU A 150 20.65 -0.19 8.68
CA LEU A 150 20.64 -1.36 9.58
C LEU A 150 21.49 -1.12 10.83
N SER A 151 22.62 -0.42 10.72
CA SER A 151 23.43 -0.04 11.89
C SER A 151 22.66 0.88 12.84
N LYS A 152 21.92 1.87 12.31
CA LYS A 152 21.06 2.75 13.13
C LYS A 152 19.99 1.95 13.87
N LEU A 153 19.27 1.05 13.18
CA LEU A 153 18.24 0.22 13.79
C LEU A 153 18.80 -0.74 14.86
N ARG A 154 19.96 -1.36 14.60
CA ARG A 154 20.61 -2.29 15.55
C ARG A 154 21.07 -1.61 16.84
N ASN A 155 21.43 -0.33 16.76
CA ASN A 155 21.90 0.45 17.91
C ASN A 155 20.74 1.13 18.68
N ASP A 156 19.53 1.11 18.15
CA ASP A 156 18.34 1.58 18.84
C ASP A 156 17.79 0.47 19.75
N PRO A 157 17.60 0.71 21.06
CA PRO A 157 17.09 -0.31 21.98
C PRO A 157 15.66 -0.79 21.65
N LEU A 158 14.91 -0.06 20.81
CA LEU A 158 13.55 -0.42 20.39
C LEU A 158 13.53 -1.65 19.45
N TYR A 159 14.39 -1.69 18.43
CA TYR A 159 14.22 -2.64 17.33
C TYR A 159 14.64 -4.09 17.63
N PRO A 160 15.79 -4.40 18.25
CA PRO A 160 16.19 -5.80 18.44
C PRO A 160 15.13 -6.65 19.16
N PRO A 161 14.44 -6.18 20.21
CA PRO A 161 13.30 -6.89 20.80
C PRO A 161 12.10 -7.07 19.87
N MET A 162 11.78 -6.07 19.04
CA MET A 162 10.68 -6.17 18.07
C MET A 162 10.99 -7.19 16.96
N PHE A 163 12.21 -7.19 16.43
CA PHE A 163 12.65 -8.21 15.46
C PHE A 163 12.63 -9.61 16.08
N LYS A 164 13.02 -9.76 17.35
CA LYS A 164 12.91 -11.05 18.06
C LYS A 164 11.45 -11.51 18.15
N SER A 165 10.53 -10.60 18.43
CA SER A 165 9.10 -10.91 18.51
C SER A 165 8.52 -11.29 17.15
N ALA A 166 8.91 -10.59 16.08
CA ALA A 166 8.38 -10.78 14.72
C ALA A 166 9.01 -11.93 13.93
N PHE A 167 10.30 -12.24 14.17
CA PHE A 167 11.07 -13.19 13.36
C PHE A 167 11.79 -14.27 14.18
N GLY A 168 11.63 -14.27 15.51
CA GLY A 168 12.19 -15.28 16.42
C GLY A 168 13.62 -15.02 16.89
N ASP A 169 14.32 -14.03 16.33
CA ASP A 169 15.65 -13.63 16.76
C ASP A 169 15.92 -12.13 16.50
N THR A 170 17.02 -11.61 17.03
CA THR A 170 17.33 -10.16 16.99
C THR A 170 18.02 -9.71 15.69
N ALA A 171 18.18 -10.57 14.68
CA ALA A 171 18.84 -10.20 13.43
C ALA A 171 17.98 -9.21 12.64
N ILE A 172 18.57 -8.06 12.36
CA ILE A 172 17.99 -6.99 11.54
C ILE A 172 18.69 -7.00 10.18
N THR A 173 17.98 -7.40 9.14
CA THR A 173 18.45 -7.50 7.75
C THR A 173 17.53 -6.69 6.83
N VAL A 174 17.99 -6.35 5.62
CA VAL A 174 17.15 -5.67 4.61
C VAL A 174 15.86 -6.48 4.38
N ASP A 175 16.00 -7.77 4.10
CA ASP A 175 14.88 -8.70 3.90
C ASP A 175 13.84 -8.66 5.03
N ARG A 176 14.26 -8.62 6.31
CA ARG A 176 13.30 -8.58 7.44
C ARG A 176 12.68 -7.20 7.65
N VAL A 177 13.41 -6.13 7.38
CA VAL A 177 12.88 -4.77 7.41
C VAL A 177 11.77 -4.63 6.37
N THR A 178 12.06 -5.00 5.11
CA THR A 178 11.11 -4.85 4.01
C THR A 178 9.95 -5.84 4.10
N LYS A 179 10.18 -7.05 4.61
CA LYS A 179 9.09 -7.98 4.94
C LYS A 179 8.14 -7.43 5.99
N ALA A 180 8.66 -6.84 7.06
CA ALA A 180 7.82 -6.25 8.09
C ALA A 180 7.00 -5.07 7.53
N ILE A 181 7.64 -4.14 6.79
CA ILE A 181 6.93 -3.04 6.12
C ILE A 181 5.82 -3.56 5.21
N ALA A 182 6.12 -4.54 4.35
CA ALA A 182 5.13 -5.15 3.46
C ALA A 182 3.99 -5.86 4.21
N GLN A 183 4.23 -6.43 5.40
CA GLN A 183 3.15 -6.97 6.24
C GLN A 183 2.21 -5.85 6.69
N PHE A 184 2.73 -4.70 7.15
CA PHE A 184 1.91 -3.55 7.53
C PHE A 184 1.13 -2.96 6.35
N GLU A 185 1.78 -2.76 5.20
CA GLU A 185 1.12 -2.23 4.01
C GLU A 185 -0.03 -3.12 3.50
N ARG A 186 0.05 -4.44 3.72
CA ARG A 186 -1.06 -5.37 3.42
C ARG A 186 -2.26 -5.22 4.33
N THR A 187 -2.10 -4.64 5.52
CA THR A 187 -3.23 -4.39 6.43
C THR A 187 -3.94 -3.08 6.13
N LEU A 188 -3.38 -2.22 5.25
CA LEU A 188 -3.99 -0.96 4.83
C LEU A 188 -5.18 -1.21 3.89
N ILE A 189 -6.28 -1.68 4.46
CA ILE A 189 -7.52 -2.01 3.76
C ILE A 189 -8.57 -0.91 3.94
N SER A 190 -8.93 -0.24 2.85
CA SER A 190 -10.13 0.58 2.74
C SER A 190 -11.30 -0.25 2.21
N GLY A 191 -12.34 -0.38 3.03
CA GLY A 191 -13.50 -1.23 2.78
C GLY A 191 -14.78 -0.74 3.46
N ASN A 192 -14.78 0.48 3.99
CA ASN A 192 -15.93 1.07 4.69
C ASN A 192 -16.36 2.44 4.14
N SER A 193 -16.11 2.70 2.86
CA SER A 193 -16.61 3.89 2.18
C SER A 193 -18.15 3.96 2.16
N LYS A 194 -18.73 5.09 1.72
CA LYS A 194 -20.19 5.19 1.55
C LYS A 194 -20.71 4.15 0.54
N PHE A 195 -19.95 3.89 -0.52
CA PHE A 195 -20.29 2.86 -1.50
C PHE A 195 -20.27 1.46 -0.88
N ASP A 196 -19.27 1.17 -0.05
CA ASP A 196 -19.18 -0.10 0.67
C ASP A 196 -20.38 -0.32 1.61
N ARG A 197 -20.78 0.72 2.35
CA ARG A 197 -22.00 0.69 3.20
C ARG A 197 -23.27 0.52 2.37
N PHE A 198 -23.35 1.11 1.18
CA PHE A 198 -24.47 0.92 0.25
C PHE A 198 -24.56 -0.54 -0.23
N LEU A 199 -23.43 -1.17 -0.60
CA LEU A 199 -23.40 -2.58 -1.00
C LEU A 199 -23.89 -3.51 0.12
N ARG A 200 -23.73 -3.12 1.38
CA ARG A 200 -24.24 -3.86 2.55
C ARG A 200 -25.67 -3.49 2.95
N GLY A 201 -26.32 -2.56 2.24
CA GLY A 201 -27.68 -2.10 2.53
C GLY A 201 -27.80 -1.25 3.80
N GLU A 202 -26.70 -0.64 4.25
CA GLU A 202 -26.64 0.18 5.47
C GLU A 202 -27.04 1.63 5.21
N VAL A 203 -26.84 2.11 3.97
CA VAL A 203 -27.15 3.47 3.53
C VAL A 203 -27.71 3.45 2.10
N GLU A 204 -28.36 4.55 1.70
CA GLU A 204 -28.81 4.77 0.33
C GLU A 204 -27.87 5.74 -0.39
N LEU A 205 -27.68 5.54 -1.70
CA LEU A 205 -27.07 6.53 -2.57
C LEU A 205 -28.11 7.58 -2.98
N THR A 206 -27.66 8.82 -3.15
CA THR A 206 -28.48 9.89 -3.71
C THR A 206 -28.77 9.62 -5.19
N PRO A 207 -29.81 10.24 -5.78
CA PRO A 207 -30.08 10.09 -7.21
C PRO A 207 -28.91 10.49 -8.12
N SER A 208 -28.04 11.42 -7.68
CA SER A 208 -26.84 11.83 -8.43
C SER A 208 -25.75 10.77 -8.39
N GLU A 209 -25.48 10.22 -7.20
CA GLU A 209 -24.51 9.13 -7.02
C GLU A 209 -24.93 7.87 -7.79
N ILE A 210 -26.23 7.53 -7.82
CA ILE A 210 -26.75 6.40 -8.60
C ILE A 210 -26.53 6.63 -10.10
N ARG A 211 -26.89 7.81 -10.64
CA ARG A 211 -26.63 8.12 -12.06
C ARG A 211 -25.14 8.11 -12.39
N GLY A 212 -24.31 8.56 -11.45
CA GLY A 212 -22.86 8.52 -11.56
C GLY A 212 -22.33 7.09 -11.67
N PHE A 213 -22.79 6.22 -10.78
CA PHE A 213 -22.46 4.80 -10.79
C PHE A 213 -22.92 4.12 -12.08
N ASP A 214 -24.17 4.34 -12.48
CA ASP A 214 -24.72 3.79 -13.73
C ASP A 214 -23.90 4.24 -14.94
N THR A 215 -23.50 5.51 -14.98
CA THR A 215 -22.66 6.08 -16.05
C THR A 215 -21.27 5.43 -16.05
N PHE A 216 -20.64 5.33 -14.87
CA PHE A 216 -19.32 4.74 -14.68
C PHE A 216 -19.24 3.28 -15.15
N GLU A 217 -20.29 2.50 -14.88
CA GLU A 217 -20.41 1.08 -15.23
C GLU A 217 -20.89 0.81 -16.67
N ASN A 218 -20.89 1.81 -17.55
CA ASN A 218 -21.38 1.64 -18.91
C ASN A 218 -20.51 2.32 -20.00
N GLU A 219 -20.81 1.99 -21.24
CA GLU A 219 -20.10 2.43 -22.46
C GLU A 219 -20.15 3.95 -22.71
N THR A 220 -21.03 4.69 -22.01
CA THR A 220 -21.09 6.16 -22.09
C THR A 220 -19.82 6.78 -21.55
N SER A 221 -19.26 6.22 -20.46
CA SER A 221 -17.97 6.66 -19.92
C SER A 221 -16.81 5.69 -20.09
N ASP A 222 -17.09 4.40 -20.30
CA ASP A 222 -16.09 3.31 -20.45
C ASP A 222 -15.15 3.15 -19.23
N CYS A 223 -15.42 3.79 -18.08
CA CYS A 223 -14.54 3.73 -16.91
C CYS A 223 -14.37 2.30 -16.39
N PHE A 224 -15.43 1.50 -16.49
CA PHE A 224 -15.48 0.14 -15.97
C PHE A 224 -14.51 -0.85 -16.62
N HIS A 225 -13.99 -0.54 -17.83
CA HIS A 225 -13.04 -1.42 -18.50
C HIS A 225 -11.76 -1.60 -17.68
N CYS A 226 -11.31 -0.56 -16.98
CA CYS A 226 -10.11 -0.59 -16.13
C CYS A 226 -10.44 -0.50 -14.64
N HIS A 227 -11.56 0.15 -14.28
CA HIS A 227 -11.90 0.44 -12.89
C HIS A 227 -13.25 -0.16 -12.45
N GLY A 228 -13.86 -1.06 -13.23
CA GLY A 228 -15.23 -1.55 -13.00
C GLY A 228 -15.37 -2.38 -11.73
N THR A 229 -16.52 -2.29 -11.06
CA THR A 229 -16.78 -2.95 -9.77
C THR A 229 -16.56 -4.47 -9.80
N TYR A 230 -17.43 -5.23 -10.46
CA TYR A 230 -17.35 -6.70 -10.43
C TYR A 230 -16.11 -7.24 -11.14
N ALA A 231 -15.70 -6.59 -12.23
CA ALA A 231 -14.54 -6.99 -13.01
C ALA A 231 -13.22 -6.91 -12.20
N THR A 232 -13.16 -5.99 -11.24
CA THR A 232 -11.99 -5.75 -10.39
C THR A 232 -12.15 -6.25 -8.96
N ALA A 233 -13.18 -7.09 -8.69
CA ALA A 233 -13.53 -7.52 -7.33
C ALA A 233 -13.63 -6.35 -6.34
N PHE A 234 -14.25 -5.26 -6.79
CA PHE A 234 -14.47 -4.00 -6.06
C PHE A 234 -13.19 -3.28 -5.61
N GLN A 235 -12.04 -3.57 -6.23
CA GLN A 235 -10.79 -2.84 -5.99
C GLN A 235 -10.67 -1.58 -6.85
N PHE A 236 -11.54 -1.41 -7.85
CA PHE A 236 -11.52 -0.26 -8.78
C PHE A 236 -10.16 -0.11 -9.48
N THR A 237 -9.50 -1.23 -9.76
CA THR A 237 -8.29 -1.35 -10.57
C THR A 237 -8.21 -2.75 -11.15
N ASP A 238 -7.89 -2.84 -12.43
CA ASP A 238 -7.63 -4.10 -13.12
C ASP A 238 -6.21 -4.64 -12.89
N ASN A 239 -5.36 -3.90 -12.15
CA ASN A 239 -3.94 -4.18 -11.97
C ASN A 239 -3.20 -4.35 -13.30
N ALA A 240 -3.62 -3.65 -14.36
CA ALA A 240 -2.93 -3.68 -15.64
C ALA A 240 -2.23 -2.35 -15.92
N PHE A 241 -1.53 -2.30 -17.06
CA PHE A 241 -0.80 -1.12 -17.50
C PHE A 241 -1.46 -0.58 -18.76
N HIS A 242 -1.81 0.71 -18.73
CA HIS A 242 -2.56 1.35 -19.80
C HIS A 242 -1.96 2.70 -20.15
N ASN A 243 -2.09 3.06 -21.40
CA ASN A 243 -1.92 4.43 -21.85
C ASN A 243 -3.31 5.05 -22.00
N ASN A 244 -3.70 5.89 -21.05
CA ASN A 244 -4.99 6.59 -21.06
C ASN A 244 -5.00 7.84 -21.97
N GLY A 245 -3.94 8.06 -22.76
CA GLY A 245 -3.82 9.22 -23.63
C GLY A 245 -3.47 10.52 -22.90
N LEU A 246 -2.81 10.45 -21.74
CA LEU A 246 -2.37 11.66 -21.01
C LEU A 246 -1.43 12.54 -21.83
N ASP A 247 -0.61 11.90 -22.66
CA ASP A 247 0.31 12.55 -23.60
C ASP A 247 0.26 11.85 -24.96
N SER A 248 0.66 12.55 -26.01
CA SER A 248 0.89 11.97 -27.35
C SER A 248 2.37 11.65 -27.62
N VAL A 249 3.25 12.21 -26.80
CA VAL A 249 4.70 12.04 -26.87
C VAL A 249 5.24 11.98 -25.45
N TRP A 250 6.04 10.95 -25.16
CA TRP A 250 6.65 10.76 -23.85
C TRP A 250 8.10 11.25 -23.87
N PRO A 251 8.56 11.93 -22.82
CA PRO A 251 9.96 12.24 -22.69
C PRO A 251 10.75 10.94 -22.54
N PRO A 252 11.99 10.84 -23.07
CA PRO A 252 12.84 9.67 -22.86
C PRO A 252 13.12 9.37 -21.38
N SER A 253 12.92 10.35 -20.50
CA SER A 253 13.06 10.21 -19.05
C SER A 253 11.88 9.50 -18.38
N ASP A 254 10.72 9.44 -19.01
CA ASP A 254 9.57 8.69 -18.49
C ASP A 254 8.76 8.02 -19.62
N PRO A 255 9.23 6.87 -20.14
CA PRO A 255 8.50 6.10 -21.14
C PRO A 255 7.48 5.13 -20.51
N GLY A 256 7.25 5.16 -19.19
CA GLY A 256 6.40 4.20 -18.47
C GLY A 256 6.96 2.77 -18.46
N LEU A 257 6.09 1.77 -18.60
CA LEU A 257 6.42 0.33 -18.61
C LEU A 257 7.50 -0.03 -19.65
N ASN A 258 7.56 0.69 -20.78
CA ASN A 258 8.60 0.50 -21.79
C ASN A 258 10.03 0.62 -21.23
N ALA A 259 10.27 1.40 -20.18
CA ALA A 259 11.59 1.46 -19.52
C ALA A 259 12.06 0.09 -19.01
N ILE A 260 11.11 -0.79 -18.67
CA ILE A 260 11.34 -2.08 -18.06
C ILE A 260 11.35 -3.19 -19.10
N THR A 261 10.42 -3.15 -20.06
CA THR A 261 10.24 -4.23 -21.05
C THR A 261 11.08 -4.01 -22.31
N GLY A 262 11.36 -2.75 -22.67
CA GLY A 262 11.95 -2.37 -23.95
C GLY A 262 11.03 -2.57 -25.16
N ASP A 263 9.79 -3.03 -24.97
CA ASP A 263 8.83 -3.23 -26.07
C ASP A 263 8.24 -1.87 -26.48
N PRO A 264 8.38 -1.42 -27.74
CA PRO A 264 7.81 -0.15 -28.19
C PRO A 264 6.29 -0.05 -28.04
N ASN A 265 5.57 -1.17 -27.90
CA ASN A 265 4.13 -1.18 -27.63
C ASN A 265 3.78 -0.81 -26.17
N ASP A 266 4.74 -0.88 -25.25
CA ASP A 266 4.56 -0.52 -23.84
C ASP A 266 4.86 0.97 -23.56
N LEU A 267 5.09 1.76 -24.61
CA LEU A 267 5.44 3.17 -24.46
C LEU A 267 4.26 3.96 -23.88
N GLY A 268 4.49 4.64 -22.75
CA GLY A 268 3.48 5.46 -22.08
C GLY A 268 2.44 4.66 -21.31
N LEU A 269 2.65 3.36 -21.12
CA LEU A 269 1.80 2.52 -20.30
C LEU A 269 2.18 2.68 -18.82
N PHE A 270 1.19 2.97 -17.99
CA PHE A 270 1.34 3.08 -16.54
C PHE A 270 0.27 2.25 -15.83
N HIS A 271 0.58 1.80 -14.62
CA HIS A 271 -0.33 0.98 -13.82
C HIS A 271 -1.64 1.72 -13.52
N THR A 272 -2.78 1.05 -13.66
CA THR A 272 -4.11 1.55 -13.26
C THR A 272 -4.19 1.66 -11.72
N PRO A 273 -4.19 2.85 -11.10
CA PRO A 273 -4.32 2.95 -9.65
C PRO A 273 -5.75 2.59 -9.20
N THR A 274 -5.92 2.17 -7.94
CA THR A 274 -7.27 2.06 -7.36
C THR A 274 -7.95 3.43 -7.28
N LEU A 275 -9.26 3.47 -7.48
CA LEU A 275 -10.07 4.67 -7.23
C LEU A 275 -10.64 4.74 -5.80
N ARG A 276 -10.32 3.77 -4.93
CA ARG A 276 -10.67 3.86 -3.51
C ARG A 276 -9.94 5.04 -2.87
N ASN A 277 -10.65 5.83 -2.08
CA ASN A 277 -10.17 7.10 -1.50
C ASN A 277 -9.67 8.14 -2.51
N ILE A 278 -10.07 8.07 -3.78
CA ILE A 278 -9.58 9.00 -4.82
C ILE A 278 -9.80 10.49 -4.45
N GLU A 279 -10.81 10.81 -3.63
CA GLU A 279 -11.01 12.18 -3.14
C GLU A 279 -9.86 12.72 -2.26
N PHE A 280 -9.09 11.83 -1.62
CA PHE A 280 -8.04 12.18 -0.66
C PHE A 280 -6.62 12.09 -1.25
N THR A 281 -6.46 11.56 -2.46
CA THR A 281 -5.16 11.17 -3.03
C THR A 281 -4.74 12.08 -4.19
N GLY A 282 -5.31 13.28 -4.30
CA GLY A 282 -4.85 14.27 -5.27
C GLY A 282 -3.46 14.81 -4.90
N PRO A 283 -2.71 15.40 -5.85
CA PRO A 283 -3.09 15.57 -7.26
C PRO A 283 -2.95 14.26 -8.07
N TYR A 284 -3.54 14.24 -9.27
CA TYR A 284 -3.83 13.00 -10.00
C TYR A 284 -2.90 12.75 -11.19
N MET A 285 -2.89 11.48 -11.64
CA MET A 285 -2.02 10.89 -12.67
C MET A 285 -0.60 10.61 -12.15
N HIS A 286 0.21 9.94 -12.98
CA HIS A 286 1.57 9.54 -12.59
C HIS A 286 2.49 10.73 -12.31
N ASP A 287 2.16 11.92 -12.79
CA ASP A 287 2.96 13.15 -12.63
C ASP A 287 2.24 14.25 -11.85
N GLY A 288 1.06 13.96 -11.29
CA GLY A 288 0.33 14.90 -10.43
C GLY A 288 -0.13 16.18 -11.13
N ARG A 289 -0.33 16.18 -12.46
CA ARG A 289 -0.65 17.41 -13.21
C ARG A 289 -2.07 17.95 -13.03
N PHE A 290 -2.99 17.14 -12.49
CA PHE A 290 -4.37 17.56 -12.23
C PHE A 290 -4.60 17.73 -10.73
N GLU A 291 -5.04 18.90 -10.30
CA GLU A 291 -5.31 19.22 -8.90
C GLU A 291 -6.67 18.69 -8.44
N THR A 292 -7.62 18.53 -9.35
CA THR A 292 -9.02 18.23 -9.03
C THR A 292 -9.61 17.05 -9.81
N LEU A 293 -10.61 16.37 -9.23
CA LEU A 293 -11.37 15.35 -9.95
C LEU A 293 -12.10 15.94 -11.16
N GLU A 294 -12.52 17.20 -11.07
CA GLU A 294 -13.12 17.96 -12.16
C GLU A 294 -12.19 18.03 -13.38
N GLU A 295 -10.89 18.28 -13.17
CA GLU A 295 -9.89 18.28 -14.26
C GLU A 295 -9.67 16.88 -14.83
N VAL A 296 -9.63 15.84 -13.99
CA VAL A 296 -9.54 14.45 -14.44
C VAL A 296 -10.75 14.07 -15.31
N ILE A 297 -11.95 14.38 -14.84
CA ILE A 297 -13.19 14.11 -15.58
C ILE A 297 -13.24 14.93 -16.86
N GLU A 298 -12.77 16.18 -16.85
CA GLU A 298 -12.70 17.00 -18.06
C GLU A 298 -11.67 16.45 -19.07
N PHE A 299 -10.54 15.93 -18.62
CA PHE A 299 -9.56 15.27 -19.49
C PHE A 299 -10.18 14.09 -20.25
N TYR A 300 -10.88 13.20 -19.54
CA TYR A 300 -11.59 12.08 -20.17
C TYR A 300 -12.77 12.55 -21.04
N ASN A 301 -13.45 13.63 -20.66
CA ASN A 301 -14.51 14.25 -21.45
C ASN A 301 -14.00 14.79 -22.79
N MET A 302 -12.82 15.42 -22.80
CA MET A 302 -12.17 15.94 -23.99
C MET A 302 -11.51 14.86 -24.83
N GLY A 303 -11.36 13.65 -24.28
CA GLY A 303 -10.83 12.47 -24.98
C GLY A 303 -9.31 12.41 -25.01
N GLY A 304 -8.60 13.18 -24.19
CA GLY A 304 -7.13 13.14 -24.14
C GLY A 304 -6.42 13.22 -25.50
N HIS A 305 -5.28 12.54 -25.60
CA HIS A 305 -4.38 12.61 -26.74
C HIS A 305 -4.19 11.24 -27.41
N PRO A 306 -4.60 11.07 -28.68
CA PRO A 306 -4.34 9.85 -29.43
C PRO A 306 -2.83 9.58 -29.59
N SER A 307 -2.46 8.31 -29.53
CA SER A 307 -1.09 7.85 -29.75
C SER A 307 -1.09 6.42 -30.31
N PRO A 308 0.06 5.91 -30.81
CA PRO A 308 0.15 4.53 -31.32
C PRO A 308 -0.08 3.44 -30.26
N THR A 309 0.15 3.73 -28.97
CA THR A 309 0.06 2.79 -27.85
C THR A 309 -1.14 3.04 -26.95
N ILE A 310 -2.02 3.98 -27.30
CA ILE A 310 -3.21 4.30 -26.51
C ILE A 310 -4.06 3.04 -26.31
N ASP A 311 -4.63 2.90 -25.11
CA ASP A 311 -5.45 1.75 -24.80
C ASP A 311 -6.67 1.67 -25.74
N PRO A 312 -6.99 0.50 -26.31
CA PRO A 312 -8.14 0.34 -27.21
C PRO A 312 -9.50 0.70 -26.59
N ASN A 313 -9.62 0.69 -25.26
CA ASN A 313 -10.84 1.11 -24.55
C ASN A 313 -10.97 2.64 -24.45
N MET A 314 -9.94 3.41 -24.80
CA MET A 314 -10.02 4.87 -24.97
C MET A 314 -10.71 5.24 -26.29
N LYS A 315 -11.93 4.74 -26.49
CA LYS A 315 -12.70 4.85 -27.76
C LYS A 315 -12.99 6.29 -28.18
N ALA A 316 -13.02 7.22 -27.23
CA ALA A 316 -13.27 8.64 -27.46
C ALA A 316 -11.98 9.47 -27.67
N ALA A 317 -10.83 8.82 -27.87
CA ALA A 317 -9.55 9.50 -27.96
C ALA A 317 -9.52 10.57 -29.07
N GLY A 318 -9.17 11.80 -28.72
CA GLY A 318 -9.06 12.93 -29.66
C GLY A 318 -10.38 13.46 -30.25
N VAL A 319 -11.53 12.86 -29.91
CA VAL A 319 -12.87 13.33 -30.30
C VAL A 319 -13.72 13.80 -29.12
N GLY A 320 -13.44 13.27 -27.93
CA GLY A 320 -14.16 13.56 -26.71
C GLY A 320 -15.49 12.82 -26.59
N ARG A 321 -15.99 12.74 -25.36
CA ARG A 321 -17.28 12.13 -25.00
C ARG A 321 -18.43 13.13 -24.99
N ASN A 322 -18.13 14.42 -24.89
CA ASN A 322 -19.11 15.51 -24.86
C ASN A 322 -20.19 15.33 -23.78
N TRP A 323 -19.78 14.90 -22.59
CA TRP A 323 -20.65 14.80 -21.43
C TRP A 323 -21.24 16.16 -21.07
N THR A 324 -22.52 16.14 -20.70
CA THR A 324 -23.16 17.31 -20.09
C THR A 324 -22.57 17.60 -18.72
N GLN A 325 -22.73 18.83 -18.21
CA GLN A 325 -22.27 19.17 -16.86
C GLN A 325 -22.87 18.22 -15.80
N GLN A 326 -24.16 17.86 -15.94
CA GLN A 326 -24.81 16.94 -15.01
C GLN A 326 -24.14 15.56 -14.98
N GLN A 327 -23.71 15.03 -16.13
CA GLN A 327 -23.02 13.74 -16.18
C GLN A 327 -21.64 13.81 -15.51
N LYS A 328 -20.91 14.91 -15.70
CA LYS A 328 -19.64 15.13 -15.01
C LYS A 328 -19.84 15.22 -13.50
N ASP A 329 -20.82 15.99 -13.05
CA ASP A 329 -21.15 16.14 -11.63
C ASP A 329 -21.61 14.81 -11.01
N ASP A 330 -22.42 14.03 -11.73
CA ASP A 330 -22.88 12.71 -11.29
C ASP A 330 -21.71 11.73 -11.15
N LEU A 331 -20.78 11.68 -12.12
CA LEU A 331 -19.56 10.87 -12.03
C LEU A 331 -18.71 11.24 -10.81
N ILE A 332 -18.49 12.52 -10.57
CA ILE A 332 -17.73 13.00 -9.39
C ILE A 332 -18.46 12.64 -8.11
N ALA A 333 -19.79 12.78 -8.07
CA ALA A 333 -20.59 12.38 -6.92
C ALA A 333 -20.41 10.89 -6.61
N PHE A 334 -20.40 10.02 -7.62
CA PHE A 334 -20.10 8.60 -7.44
C PHE A 334 -18.66 8.35 -6.94
N LEU A 335 -17.64 8.97 -7.54
CA LEU A 335 -16.24 8.79 -7.10
C LEU A 335 -16.04 9.15 -5.63
N LYS A 336 -16.71 10.21 -5.14
CA LYS A 336 -16.68 10.62 -3.72
C LYS A 336 -17.38 9.63 -2.79
N THR A 337 -18.19 8.71 -3.31
CA THR A 337 -18.73 7.61 -2.48
C THR A 337 -17.68 6.57 -2.12
N LEU A 338 -16.53 6.54 -2.84
CA LEU A 338 -15.40 5.65 -2.61
C LEU A 338 -14.45 6.15 -1.51
N SER A 339 -14.76 7.29 -0.90
CA SER A 339 -14.03 7.87 0.21
C SER A 339 -14.35 7.16 1.53
N ASP A 340 -13.32 6.76 2.25
CA ASP A 340 -13.37 6.04 3.53
C ASP A 340 -12.69 6.88 4.62
N PRO A 341 -13.46 7.74 5.32
CA PRO A 341 -12.92 8.57 6.40
C PRO A 341 -12.38 7.76 7.58
N GLU A 342 -12.82 6.51 7.77
CA GLU A 342 -12.30 5.67 8.86
C GLU A 342 -10.87 5.22 8.51
N PHE A 343 -10.64 4.78 7.27
CA PHE A 343 -9.30 4.39 6.80
C PHE A 343 -8.23 5.47 7.00
N ILE A 344 -8.51 6.73 6.60
CA ILE A 344 -7.53 7.83 6.70
C ILE A 344 -7.36 8.40 8.11
N ASN A 345 -8.22 8.03 9.06
CA ASN A 345 -8.17 8.46 10.46
C ASN A 345 -7.96 7.28 11.43
N ASP A 346 -7.63 6.09 10.92
CA ASP A 346 -7.47 4.90 11.74
C ASP A 346 -6.22 5.03 12.64
N PRO A 347 -6.36 4.92 13.98
CA PRO A 347 -5.21 4.91 14.88
C PRO A 347 -4.21 3.77 14.60
N ASP A 348 -4.67 2.65 14.04
CA ASP A 348 -3.82 1.52 13.68
C ASP A 348 -2.99 1.81 12.41
N HIS A 349 -3.40 2.79 11.60
CA HIS A 349 -2.69 3.30 10.42
C HIS A 349 -1.76 4.49 10.72
N SER A 350 -1.73 4.95 11.97
CA SER A 350 -1.01 6.16 12.39
C SER A 350 0.37 5.85 12.99
N ASP A 351 1.18 6.91 13.17
CA ASP A 351 2.52 6.84 13.74
C ASP A 351 2.50 6.20 15.15
N PRO A 352 3.25 5.11 15.39
CA PRO A 352 3.30 4.43 16.68
C PRO A 352 4.36 4.94 17.66
N HIS A 353 5.23 5.89 17.26
CA HIS A 353 6.26 6.49 18.12
C HIS A 353 5.69 7.58 19.03
#